data_AF-A0A2G9YAW3-F1
#
_entry.id   AF-A0A2G9YAW3-F1
#
_cell.length_a   1.000
_cell.length_b   1.000
_cell.length_c   1.000
_cell.angle_alpha   90.00
_cell.angle_beta   90.00
_cell.angle_gamma   90.00
#
_symmetry.space_group_name_H-M   'P 1'
#
loop_
_entity.id
_entity.type
_entity.pdbx_description
1 polymer ?
#
loop_
_entity_poly.entity_id
_entity_poly.type
_entity_poly.pdbx_seq_one_letter_code
_entity_poly.pdbx_strand_id
1 'polypeptide(L)' 'SLYGKNLRPVVIKEVEKMLLCRDPKGGFATYLCLSCGETKIIPFSC' A
#
# COMPACT_ATOMS: atom_id res chain seq x y z
N SER A 1 14.62 16.10 -6.10
CA SER A 1 14.35 14.68 -5.79
C SER A 1 14.30 14.54 -4.28
N LEU A 2 13.26 13.92 -3.71
CA LEU A 2 13.17 13.58 -2.28
C LEU A 2 14.24 12.54 -1.85
N TYR A 3 14.93 11.94 -2.82
CA TYR A 3 15.87 10.85 -2.63
C TYR A 3 17.33 11.30 -2.85
N GLY A 4 18.24 10.72 -2.05
CA GLY A 4 19.68 10.86 -2.24
C GLY A 4 20.16 10.28 -3.58
N LYS A 5 21.37 10.65 -4.02
CA LYS A 5 21.96 10.15 -5.27
C LYS A 5 22.35 8.66 -5.13
N ASN A 6 22.16 7.87 -6.19
CA ASN A 6 22.51 6.44 -6.28
C ASN A 6 21.72 5.47 -5.36
N LEU A 7 20.39 5.64 -5.23
CA LEU A 7 19.57 4.63 -4.57
C LEU A 7 19.22 3.46 -5.49
N ARG A 8 19.19 2.25 -4.93
CA ARG A 8 18.64 1.08 -5.62
C ARG A 8 17.13 1.27 -5.82
N PRO A 9 16.56 0.89 -6.98
CA PRO A 9 15.13 1.00 -7.24
C PRO A 9 14.25 0.34 -6.16
N VAL A 10 14.70 -0.78 -5.58
CA VAL A 10 13.98 -1.46 -4.49
C VAL A 10 13.84 -0.58 -3.24
N VAL A 11 14.85 0.24 -2.92
CA VAL A 11 14.80 1.13 -1.75
C VAL A 11 13.78 2.23 -1.97
N ILE A 12 13.76 2.82 -3.16
CA ILE A 12 12.76 3.83 -3.54
C ILE A 12 11.36 3.23 -3.43
N LYS A 13 11.15 2.03 -4.00
CA LYS A 13 9.86 1.32 -3.95
C LYS A 13 9.38 1.03 -2.53
N GLU A 14 10.25 0.58 -1.63
CA GLU A 14 9.86 0.33 -0.23
C GLU A 14 9.53 1.64 0.51
N VAL A 15 10.27 2.72 0.28
CA VAL A 15 9.94 4.03 0.88
C VAL A 15 8.61 4.56 0.35
N GLU A 16 8.34 4.46 -0.94
CA GLU A 16 7.07 4.88 -1.54
C GLU A 16 5.88 4.11 -0.98
N LYS A 17 6.02 2.79 -0.75
CA LYS A 17 5.00 1.99 -0.07
C LYS A 17 4.75 2.49 1.36
N MET A 18 5.80 2.77 2.12
CA MET A 18 5.69 3.23 3.51
C MET A 18 5.03 4.63 3.60
N LEU A 19 5.33 5.53 2.66
CA LEU A 19 4.72 6.87 2.59
C LEU A 19 3.21 6.81 2.36
N LEU A 20 2.71 5.74 1.74
CA LEU A 20 1.29 5.51 1.46
C LEU A 20 0.68 4.46 2.41
N CYS A 21 1.31 4.18 3.54
CA CYS A 21 0.81 3.22 4.52
C CYS A 21 -0.61 3.59 4.99
N ARG A 22 -1.53 2.61 4.91
CA ARG A 22 -2.97 2.74 5.20
C ARG A 22 -3.72 3.75 4.33
N ASP A 23 -3.08 4.33 3.32
CA ASP A 23 -3.75 5.14 2.30
C ASP A 23 -4.17 4.23 1.13
N PRO A 24 -5.46 4.16 0.77
CA PRO A 24 -5.92 3.40 -0.40
C PRO A 24 -5.18 3.74 -1.70
N LYS A 25 -4.58 4.93 -1.83
CA LYS A 25 -3.74 5.33 -2.97
C LYS A 25 -2.49 4.46 -3.10
N GLY A 26 -1.99 3.87 -2.01
CA GLY A 26 -0.90 2.90 -2.00
C GLY A 26 -1.32 1.48 -2.38
N GLY A 27 -2.62 1.26 -2.63
CA GLY A 27 -3.21 -0.04 -2.90
C GLY A 27 -4.06 -0.54 -1.75
N PHE A 28 -5.01 -1.41 -2.09
CA PHE A 28 -5.94 -2.02 -1.15
C PHE A 28 -6.35 -3.42 -1.63
N ALA A 29 -6.86 -4.22 -0.70
CA ALA A 29 -7.55 -5.47 -1.00
C ALA A 29 -9.03 -5.35 -0.67
N THR A 30 -9.86 -5.95 -1.52
CA THR A 30 -11.30 -6.06 -1.29
C THR A 30 -11.62 -7.47 -0.81
N TYR A 31 -12.30 -7.58 0.31
CA TYR A 31 -12.73 -8.85 0.90
C TYR A 31 -14.24 -8.94 0.87
N LEU A 32 -14.77 -10.03 0.32
CA LEU A 32 -16.18 -10.38 0.37
C LEU A 32 -16.39 -11.44 1.46
N CYS A 33 -17.28 -11.17 2.41
CA CYS A 33 -17.72 -12.16 3.38
C CYS A 33 -18.75 -13.09 2.71
N LEU A 34 -18.41 -14.37 2.55
CA LEU A 34 -19.30 -15.34 1.91
C LEU A 34 -20.54 -15.70 2.75
N SER A 35 -20.54 -15.40 4.05
CA SER A 35 -21.65 -15.72 4.96
C SER A 35 -22.73 -14.65 5.02
N CYS A 36 -22.35 -13.36 4.98
CA CYS A 36 -23.29 -12.23 5.08
C CYS A 36 -23.30 -11.31 3.85
N GLY A 37 -22.42 -11.53 2.87
CA GLY A 37 -22.30 -10.71 1.67
C GLY A 37 -21.62 -9.35 1.87
N GLU A 38 -21.20 -9.01 3.10
CA GLU A 38 -20.53 -7.73 3.38
C GLU A 38 -19.19 -7.66 2.65
N THR A 39 -18.91 -6.50 2.04
CA THR A 39 -17.64 -6.23 1.38
C THR A 39 -16.84 -5.21 2.18
N LYS A 40 -15.55 -5.47 2.40
CA LYS A 40 -14.63 -4.55 3.08
C LYS A 40 -13.45 -4.21 2.18
N ILE A 41 -13.09 -2.94 2.13
CA ILE A 41 -11.90 -2.44 1.46
C ILE A 41 -10.86 -2.14 2.52
N ILE A 42 -9.73 -2.85 2.47
CA ILE A 42 -8.66 -2.75 3.45
C ILE A 42 -7.41 -2.22 2.74
N PRO A 43 -6.99 -0.97 3.02
CA PRO A 43 -5.74 -0.42 2.50
C PRO A 43 -4.53 -1.22 2.99
N PHE A 44 -3.49 -1.31 2.16
CA PHE A 44 -2.24 -1.95 2.58
C PHE A 44 -1.59 -1.17 3.72
N SER A 45 -0.99 -1.88 4.67
CA SER A 45 -0.29 -1.30 5.81
C SER A 45 1.17 -1.75 5.84
N CYS A 46 2.01 -0.95 6.51
CA CYS A 46 3.39 -1.27 6.84
C CYS A 46 3.50 -2.42 7.85
#